data_AF-A0A3P1XJ75-F1
#
_entry.id   AF-A0A3P1XJ75-F1
#
_cell.length_a   1.000
_cell.length_b   1.000
_cell.length_c   1.000
_cell.angle_alpha   90.00
_cell.angle_beta   90.00
_cell.angle_gamma   90.00
#
_symmetry.space_group_name_H-M   'P 1'
#
loop_
_entity.id
_entity.type
_entity.pdbx_description
1 polymer ?
#
loop_
_entity_poly.entity_id
_entity_poly.type
_entity_poly.pdbx_seq_one_letter_code
_entity_poly.pdbx_strand_id
1 'polypeptide(L)' 'ESEWIHFSGTGYLLRLSAWSFPVLRLKRLGLSKACRRLVVALMRRYSVSIIHLDACGEVLPGFPTFDW' A
#
# COMPACT_ATOMS: atom_id res chain seq x y z
N GLU A 1 18.48 7.42 -6.51
CA GLU A 1 17.52 6.70 -5.63
C GLU A 1 16.46 6.07 -6.50
N SER A 2 16.20 4.77 -6.38
CA SER A 2 15.11 4.13 -7.13
C SER A 2 13.78 4.58 -6.53
N GLU A 3 12.95 5.24 -7.33
CA GLU A 3 11.63 5.75 -6.95
C GLU A 3 10.78 4.60 -6.35
N TRP A 4 10.51 4.60 -5.04
CA TRP A 4 9.82 3.48 -4.39
C TRP A 4 8.30 3.66 -4.33
N ILE A 5 7.82 4.88 -4.61
CA ILE A 5 6.41 5.22 -4.85
C ILE A 5 6.33 5.74 -6.27
N HIS A 6 5.66 5.01 -7.14
CA HIS A 6 5.49 5.40 -8.54
C HIS A 6 4.03 5.72 -8.82
N PHE A 7 3.76 6.86 -9.44
CA PHE A 7 2.42 7.22 -9.87
C PHE A 7 2.07 6.48 -11.18
N SER A 8 0.98 5.73 -11.18
CA SER A 8 0.53 4.89 -12.29
C SER A 8 -0.45 5.57 -13.25
N GLY A 9 -0.82 6.83 -13.00
CA GLY A 9 -1.88 7.54 -13.72
C GLY A 9 -3.21 7.58 -12.98
N THR A 10 -3.58 6.49 -12.31
CA THR A 10 -4.85 6.36 -11.56
C THR A 10 -4.62 6.06 -10.07
N GLY A 11 -3.36 5.91 -9.66
CA GLY A 11 -2.99 5.57 -8.30
C GLY A 11 -1.50 5.38 -8.13
N TYR A 12 -1.07 4.60 -7.13
CA TYR A 12 0.34 4.49 -6.74
C TYR A 12 0.81 3.05 -6.58
N LEU A 13 1.99 2.77 -7.12
CA LEU A 13 2.74 1.53 -6.89
C LEU A 13 3.78 1.75 -5.79
N LEU A 14 3.71 0.95 -4.74
CA LEU A 14 4.60 0.96 -3.59
C LEU A 14 5.54 -0.25 -3.64
N ARG A 15 6.85 -0.02 -3.79
CA ARG A 15 7.89 -1.05 -3.66
C ARG A 15 8.35 -1.14 -2.21
N LEU A 16 7.79 -2.08 -1.46
CA LEU A 16 8.06 -2.27 -0.02
C LEU A 16 9.47 -2.78 0.26
N SER A 17 10.09 -3.48 -0.70
CA SER A 17 11.47 -3.96 -0.63
C SER A 17 12.53 -2.87 -0.86
N ALA A 18 12.13 -1.67 -1.29
CA ALA A 18 13.07 -0.57 -1.55
C ALA A 18 13.65 0.05 -0.27
N TRP A 19 13.11 -0.28 0.91
CA TRP A 19 13.56 0.23 2.20
C TRP A 19 13.56 -0.87 3.25
N SER A 20 14.45 -0.78 4.24
CA SER A 20 14.46 -1.69 5.40
C SER A 20 13.26 -1.51 6.33
N PHE A 21 12.65 -0.30 6.34
CA PHE A 21 11.53 0.05 7.22
C PHE A 21 10.38 0.75 6.46
N PRO A 22 9.74 0.08 5.48
CA PRO A 22 8.77 0.71 4.59
C PRO A 22 7.54 1.23 5.36
N VAL A 23 7.08 0.51 6.39
CA VAL A 23 5.91 0.91 7.20
C VAL A 23 6.18 2.19 8.00
N LEU A 24 7.43 2.41 8.44
CA LEU A 24 7.81 3.65 9.12
C LEU A 24 7.82 4.83 8.13
N ARG A 25 8.29 4.61 6.90
CA ARG A 25 8.23 5.61 5.83
C ARG A 25 6.78 5.98 5.51
N LEU A 26 5.89 4.99 5.34
CA LEU A 26 4.46 5.22 5.12
C LEU A 26 3.81 6.02 6.26
N LYS A 27 4.19 5.77 7.52
CA LYS A 27 3.71 6.57 8.66
C LYS A 27 4.10 8.04 8.53
N ARG A 28 5.34 8.33 8.10
CA ARG A 28 5.82 9.70 7.91
C ARG A 28 5.13 10.42 6.76
N LEU A 29 4.64 9.66 5.77
CA LEU A 29 3.85 10.18 4.65
C LEU A 29 2.35 10.38 4.99
N GLY A 30 1.94 10.15 6.24
CA GLY A 30 0.56 10.35 6.65
C GLY A 30 -0.38 9.16 6.42
N LEU A 31 0.14 8.00 6.02
CA LEU A 31 -0.70 6.83 5.79
C LEU A 31 -1.37 6.36 7.09
N SER A 32 -2.67 6.07 7.00
CA SER A 32 -3.50 5.77 8.17
C SER A 32 -3.02 4.54 8.94
N LYS A 33 -3.38 4.46 10.23
CA LYS A 33 -3.00 3.31 11.08
C LYS A 33 -3.57 2.00 10.52
N ALA A 34 -4.79 2.03 9.99
CA ALA A 34 -5.44 0.86 9.40
C ALA A 34 -4.67 0.38 8.16
N CYS A 35 -4.42 1.28 7.20
CA CYS A 35 -3.67 0.95 5.99
C CYS A 35 -2.26 0.43 6.32
N ARG A 36 -1.56 1.03 7.30
CA ARG A 36 -0.25 0.51 7.74
C ARG A 36 -0.31 -0.90 8.35
N ARG A 37 -1.38 -1.26 9.06
CA ARG A 37 -1.57 -2.62 9.58
C ARG A 37 -1.80 -3.62 8.45
N LEU A 38 -2.57 -3.22 7.42
CA LEU A 38 -2.75 -4.02 6.22
C LEU A 38 -1.41 -4.29 5.53
N VAL A 39 -0.60 -3.25 5.29
CA VAL A 39 0.73 -3.39 4.67
C VAL A 39 1.61 -4.35 5.47
N VAL A 40 1.65 -4.25 6.80
CA VAL A 40 2.39 -5.19 7.65
C VAL A 40 1.92 -6.64 7.47
N ALA A 41 0.60 -6.86 7.40
CA ALA A 41 0.04 -8.19 7.21
C ALA A 41 0.43 -8.76 5.83
N LEU A 42 0.30 -7.97 4.77
CA LEU A 42 0.68 -8.34 3.41
C LEU A 42 2.15 -8.73 3.31
N MET A 43 3.05 -7.93 3.89
CA MET A 43 4.49 -8.23 3.91
C MET A 43 4.81 -9.50 4.69
N ARG A 44 4.29 -9.65 5.91
CA ARG A 44 4.71 -10.71 6.84
C ARG A 44 4.05 -12.05 6.60
N ARG A 45 2.80 -12.05 6.13
CA ARG A 45 2.00 -13.28 5.97
C ARG A 45 2.01 -13.80 4.54
N TYR A 46 2.20 -12.90 3.58
CA TYR A 46 2.06 -13.22 2.16
C TYR A 46 3.31 -12.85 1.34
N SER A 47 4.38 -12.38 2.00
CA SER A 47 5.64 -11.99 1.36
C SER A 47 5.47 -10.96 0.23
N VAL A 48 4.42 -10.12 0.33
CA VAL A 48 4.13 -9.09 -0.68
C VAL A 48 5.23 -8.04 -0.63
N SER A 49 5.86 -7.79 -1.77
CA SER A 49 6.93 -6.80 -1.96
C SER A 49 6.49 -5.57 -2.76
N ILE A 50 5.36 -5.66 -3.48
CA ILE A 50 4.77 -4.59 -4.29
C ILE A 50 3.28 -4.50 -3.99
N ILE A 51 2.78 -3.28 -3.75
CA ILE A 51 1.35 -2.98 -3.62
C ILE A 51 0.99 -1.94 -4.66
N HIS A 52 -0.08 -2.16 -5.42
CA HIS A 52 -0.70 -1.14 -6.26
C HIS A 52 -2.00 -0.69 -5.59
N LEU A 53 -2.11 0.60 -5.32
CA LEU A 53 -3.32 1.27 -4.86
C LEU A 53 -3.89 2.02 -6.05
N ASP A 54 -5.09 1.68 -6.50
CA ASP A 54 -5.71 2.26 -7.69
C ASP A 54 -7.05 2.91 -7.33
N ALA A 55 -7.32 4.11 -7.86
CA ALA A 55 -8.58 4.81 -7.70
C ALA A 55 -9.65 4.40 -8.73
N CYS A 56 -9.26 3.71 -9.80
CA CYS A 56 -10.16 3.24 -10.85
C CYS A 56 -10.75 1.84 -10.59
N GLY A 57 -10.56 1.28 -9.40
CA GLY A 57 -11.14 -0.01 -9.02
C GLY A 57 -12.66 0.06 -8.84
N GLU A 58 -13.37 -0.95 -9.32
CA GLU A 58 -14.80 -1.10 -9.06
C GLU A 58 -15.08 -1.62 -7.64
N VAL A 59 -16.18 -1.17 -7.04
CA VAL A 59 -16.68 -1.75 -5.79
C VAL A 59 -17.35 -3.07 -6.10
N LEU A 60 -16.79 -4.16 -5.59
CA LEU A 60 -17.34 -5.50 -5.80
C LEU A 60 -18.60 -5.73 -4.94
N PRO A 61 -19.75 -6.12 -5.52
CA PRO A 61 -20.95 -6.45 -4.76
C PRO A 61 -20.69 -7.57 -3.75
N GLY A 62 -21.15 -7.40 -2.51
CA GLY A 62 -21.00 -8.40 -1.44
C GLY A 62 -19.65 -8.40 -0.72
N PHE A 63 -18.71 -7.51 -1.09
CA PHE A 63 -17.44 -7.35 -0.38
C PHE A 63 -17.46 -6.12 0.53
N PRO A 64 -16.84 -6.19 1.72
CA PRO A 64 -16.72 -5.03 2.59
C PRO A 64 -15.77 -4.00 1.95
N THR A 65 -16.22 -2.74 1.90
CA THR A 65 -15.35 -1.59 1.66
C THR A 65 -14.89 -1.02 2.99
N PHE A 66 -13.75 -0.32 2.96
CA PHE A 66 -13.22 0.31 4.15
C PHE A 66 -12.78 1.73 3.83
N ASP A 67 -13.21 2.67 4.66
CA ASP A 67 -12.83 4.08 4.58
C ASP A 67 -11.61 4.29 5.50
N TRP A 68 -10.42 3.94 4.99
CA TRP A 68 -9.17 3.87 5.76
C TRP A 68 -8.33 5.13 5.72
#